data_AF-A0A7S2K2U3-F1
#
_entry.id   AF-A0A7S2K2U3-F1
#
_cell.length_a   1.000
_cell.length_b   1.000
_cell.length_c   1.000
_cell.angle_alpha   90.00
_cell.angle_beta   90.00
_cell.angle_gamma   90.00
#
_symmetry.space_group_name_H-M   'P 1'
#
loop_
_entity.id
_entity.type
_entity.pdbx_description
1 polymer ?
#
loop_
_entity_poly.entity_id
_entity_poly.type
_entity_poly.pdbx_seq_one_letter_code
_entity_poly.pdbx_strand_id
1 'polypeptide(L)'
;NPLDIPLKLTNVQLVAFHEGEDGTCSNVEAIVWNDDSTSKQWRFASSNRTFEAADFLHLSTFSADPYFVVDKQTISIDARSMIRSELRICPLAKGKLQILGMRYKIFDKVWSYHEFTVLGPLLQKTQSQRANRERGKSYILLSKIGD
;
A
#
# COMPACT_ATOMS: atom_id res chain seq x y z
N ASN A 1 -14.72 -7.18 12.93
CA ASN A 1 -14.93 -8.36 12.06
C ASN A 1 -16.42 -8.68 12.06
N PRO A 2 -17.16 -8.27 11.01
CA PRO A 2 -18.62 -8.43 10.95
C PRO A 2 -19.05 -9.87 10.63
N LEU A 3 -18.15 -10.74 10.19
CA LEU A 3 -18.47 -12.11 9.79
C LEU A 3 -18.55 -13.10 10.96
N ASP A 4 -18.21 -12.66 12.18
CA ASP A 4 -18.27 -13.48 13.40
C ASP A 4 -17.50 -14.82 13.33
N ILE A 5 -16.49 -14.91 12.46
CA ILE A 5 -15.61 -16.07 12.30
C ILE A 5 -14.15 -15.61 12.32
N PRO A 6 -13.20 -16.41 12.83
CA PRO A 6 -11.78 -16.07 12.72
C PRO A 6 -11.36 -15.89 11.25
N LEU A 7 -10.71 -14.77 10.94
CA LEU A 7 -10.23 -14.45 9.60
C LEU A 7 -8.71 -14.40 9.58
N LYS A 8 -8.13 -15.03 8.56
CA LYS A 8 -6.72 -14.87 8.22
C LYS A 8 -6.61 -14.06 6.93
N LEU A 9 -6.08 -12.84 7.06
CA LEU A 9 -5.76 -11.97 5.94
C LEU A 9 -4.30 -12.17 5.58
N THR A 10 -4.03 -12.44 4.32
CA THR A 10 -2.68 -12.68 3.78
C THR A 10 -2.37 -11.67 2.69
N ASN A 11 -1.09 -11.40 2.43
CA ASN A 11 -0.64 -10.39 1.45
C ASN A 11 -1.35 -9.04 1.61
N VAL A 12 -1.53 -8.61 2.86
CA VAL A 12 -2.11 -7.31 3.17
C VAL A 12 -1.11 -6.24 2.76
N GLN A 13 -1.51 -5.33 1.89
CA GLN A 13 -0.66 -4.27 1.34
C GLN A 13 -1.48 -3.03 0.97
N LEU A 14 -0.80 -1.88 0.88
CA LEU A 14 -1.43 -0.64 0.43
C LEU A 14 -1.70 -0.64 -1.08
N VAL A 15 -2.78 0.01 -1.45
CA VAL A 15 -3.12 0.36 -2.83
C VAL A 15 -2.82 1.82 -3.04
N ALA A 16 -2.05 2.13 -4.07
CA ALA A 16 -1.59 3.46 -4.38
C ALA A 16 -1.55 3.71 -5.89
N PHE A 17 -1.58 5.01 -6.21
CA PHE A 17 -1.32 5.56 -7.51
C PHE A 17 -0.16 6.54 -7.38
N HIS A 18 0.78 6.48 -8.32
CA HIS A 18 1.92 7.38 -8.40
C HIS A 18 1.97 8.01 -9.79
N GLU A 19 2.15 9.32 -9.81
CA GLU A 19 2.32 10.13 -11.02
C GLU A 19 3.67 10.83 -10.93
N GLY A 20 4.63 10.40 -11.74
CA GLY A 20 5.96 10.97 -11.87
C GLY A 20 6.18 11.65 -13.21
N GLU A 21 7.34 12.28 -13.38
CA GLU A 21 7.74 12.90 -14.65
C GLU A 21 7.94 11.86 -15.75
N ASP A 22 8.38 10.66 -15.38
CA ASP A 22 8.69 9.54 -16.29
C ASP A 22 7.46 8.64 -16.58
N GLY A 23 6.29 8.96 -16.01
CA GLY A 23 5.04 8.24 -16.24
C GLY A 23 4.21 8.01 -14.98
N THR A 24 3.20 7.16 -15.09
CA THR A 24 2.32 6.72 -14.00
C THR A 24 2.56 5.26 -13.64
N CYS A 25 2.34 4.97 -12.35
CA CYS A 25 2.40 3.64 -11.78
C CYS A 25 1.22 3.45 -10.82
N SER A 26 0.52 2.34 -10.92
CA SER A 26 -0.60 2.03 -10.02
C SER A 26 -0.57 0.56 -9.70
N ASN A 27 -1.02 0.17 -8.51
CA ASN A 27 -1.39 -1.22 -8.29
C ASN A 27 -2.90 -1.44 -8.31
N VAL A 28 -3.76 -0.47 -8.67
CA VAL A 28 -5.22 -0.59 -8.48
C VAL A 28 -5.83 -1.80 -9.20
N GLU A 29 -5.55 -1.98 -10.47
CA GLU A 29 -6.25 -2.95 -11.32
C GLU A 29 -5.63 -4.34 -11.22
N ALA A 30 -6.45 -5.35 -10.94
CA ALA A 30 -6.03 -6.74 -10.89
C ALA A 30 -5.84 -7.32 -12.30
N ILE A 31 -4.90 -6.77 -13.08
CA ILE A 31 -4.52 -7.35 -14.36
C ILE A 31 -3.52 -8.46 -14.07
N VAL A 32 -3.85 -9.69 -14.49
CA VAL A 32 -2.95 -10.84 -14.40
C VAL A 32 -1.73 -10.56 -15.26
N TRP A 33 -0.64 -10.12 -14.63
CA TRP A 33 0.65 -10.15 -15.27
C TRP A 33 1.19 -11.58 -15.14
N ASN A 34 1.20 -12.31 -16.25
CA ASN A 34 2.01 -13.51 -16.41
C ASN A 34 3.45 -13.03 -16.60
N ASP A 35 4.11 -12.61 -15.53
CA ASP A 35 5.55 -12.57 -15.56
C ASP A 35 6.09 -13.10 -14.24
N ASP A 36 6.95 -14.09 -14.38
CA ASP A 36 7.64 -14.84 -13.33
C ASP A 36 8.73 -13.94 -12.70
N SER A 37 8.33 -12.70 -12.37
CA SER A 37 9.24 -11.66 -11.94
C SER A 37 9.72 -12.03 -10.54
N THR A 38 10.93 -12.59 -10.51
CA THR A 38 11.77 -12.76 -9.33
C THR A 38 11.53 -11.63 -8.36
N SER A 39 11.04 -11.96 -7.17
CA SER A 39 10.65 -11.03 -6.12
C SER A 39 11.86 -10.21 -5.67
N LYS A 40 12.18 -9.14 -6.41
CA LYS A 40 13.12 -8.12 -5.98
C LYS A 40 12.63 -7.62 -4.62
N GLN A 41 13.53 -7.60 -3.65
CA GLN A 41 13.27 -7.14 -2.30
C GLN A 41 14.08 -5.89 -2.03
N TRP A 42 13.44 -4.89 -1.43
CA TRP A 42 14.07 -3.64 -1.05
C TRP A 42 14.20 -3.57 0.47
N ARG A 43 15.38 -3.18 0.94
CA ARG A 43 15.64 -2.87 2.35
C ARG A 43 16.29 -1.50 2.42
N PHE A 44 15.81 -0.67 3.34
CA PHE A 44 16.30 0.70 3.52
C PHE A 44 17.11 0.77 4.80
N ALA A 45 18.22 1.52 4.80
CA ALA A 45 19.12 1.60 5.95
C ALA A 45 18.44 2.04 7.27
N SER A 46 17.32 2.76 7.17
CA SER A 46 16.52 3.24 8.30
C SER A 46 15.45 2.25 8.79
N SER A 47 15.33 1.06 8.20
CA SER A 47 14.28 0.10 8.52
C SER A 47 14.76 -1.35 8.46
N ASN A 48 14.39 -2.13 9.47
CA ASN A 48 14.58 -3.59 9.46
C ASN A 48 13.51 -4.32 8.63
N ARG A 49 12.62 -3.59 7.95
CA ARG A 49 11.54 -4.17 7.15
C ARG A 49 12.01 -4.44 5.73
N THR A 50 11.39 -5.45 5.14
CA THR A 50 11.56 -5.78 3.74
C THR A 50 10.33 -5.27 2.98
N PHE A 51 10.59 -4.63 1.85
CA PHE A 51 9.59 -4.11 0.93
C PHE A 51 9.67 -4.87 -0.39
N GLU A 52 8.54 -4.99 -1.05
CA GLU A 52 8.40 -5.73 -2.30
C GLU A 52 7.59 -4.91 -3.30
N ALA A 53 7.70 -5.29 -4.58
CA ALA A 53 6.77 -4.79 -5.58
C ALA A 53 5.33 -5.16 -5.18
N ALA A 54 4.43 -4.20 -5.33
CA ALA A 54 3.03 -4.44 -5.03
C ALA A 54 2.42 -5.44 -6.01
N ASP A 55 1.45 -6.23 -5.54
CA ASP A 55 0.72 -7.13 -6.44
C ASP A 55 -0.15 -6.32 -7.39
N PHE A 56 -0.22 -6.76 -8.64
CA PHE A 56 -0.93 -6.11 -9.75
C PHE A 56 -0.40 -4.72 -10.11
N LEU A 57 0.92 -4.55 -10.03
CA LEU A 57 1.58 -3.33 -10.45
C LEU A 57 1.41 -3.11 -11.95
N HIS A 58 0.87 -1.96 -12.33
CA HIS A 58 0.77 -1.46 -13.68
C HIS A 58 1.72 -0.27 -13.86
N LEU A 59 2.62 -0.39 -14.83
CA LEU A 59 3.57 0.65 -15.21
C LEU A 59 3.20 1.16 -16.61
N SER A 60 2.96 2.45 -16.74
CA SER A 60 2.66 3.07 -18.04
C SER A 60 3.87 3.15 -18.98
N THR A 61 5.08 3.05 -18.43
CA THR A 61 6.34 3.03 -19.18
C THR A 61 7.11 1.72 -18.93
N PHE A 62 7.94 1.31 -19.89
CA PHE A 62 8.75 0.08 -19.86
C PHE A 62 9.93 0.16 -18.87
N SER A 63 9.77 0.84 -17.74
CA SER A 63 10.74 0.81 -16.65
C SER A 63 10.81 -0.62 -16.09
N ALA A 64 12.03 -1.16 -15.97
CA ALA A 64 12.26 -2.47 -15.37
C ALA A 64 12.03 -2.49 -13.84
N ASP A 65 11.91 -1.32 -13.22
CA ASP A 65 11.76 -1.17 -11.78
C ASP A 65 10.46 -0.43 -11.39
N PRO A 66 9.85 -0.80 -10.25
CA PRO A 66 8.62 -0.20 -9.76
C PRO A 66 8.84 1.23 -9.25
N TYR A 67 7.86 2.11 -9.39
CA TYR A 67 7.95 3.49 -8.89
C TYR A 67 7.75 3.59 -7.37
N PHE A 68 7.18 2.56 -6.75
CA PHE A 68 7.03 2.43 -5.31
C PHE A 68 7.00 0.96 -4.90
N VAL A 69 7.31 0.70 -3.64
CA VAL A 69 7.29 -0.62 -3.03
C VAL A 69 6.47 -0.60 -1.74
N VAL A 70 5.89 -1.74 -1.39
CA VAL A 70 4.99 -1.89 -0.25
C VAL A 70 5.53 -2.93 0.72
N ASP A 71 5.14 -2.83 1.99
CA ASP A 71 5.28 -3.98 2.88
C ASP A 71 4.06 -4.91 2.72
N LYS A 72 4.32 -6.22 2.74
CA LYS A 72 3.28 -7.25 2.72
C LYS A 72 3.22 -7.90 4.11
N GLN A 73 2.02 -8.02 4.65
CA GLN A 73 1.80 -8.55 5.99
C GLN A 73 0.76 -9.67 6.00
N THR A 74 0.83 -10.52 7.03
CA THR A 74 -0.23 -11.49 7.37
C THR A 74 -0.84 -11.08 8.70
N ILE A 75 -2.17 -11.00 8.74
CA ILE A 75 -2.93 -10.50 9.89
C ILE A 75 -4.00 -11.54 10.23
N SER A 76 -4.04 -11.96 11.49
CA SER A 76 -5.12 -12.80 12.03
C SER A 76 -6.09 -11.93 12.81
N ILE A 77 -7.40 -12.12 12.58
CA ILE A 77 -8.47 -11.37 13.21
C ILE A 77 -9.43 -12.36 13.85
N ASP A 78 -9.59 -12.32 15.17
CA ASP A 78 -10.52 -13.21 15.87
C ASP A 78 -11.98 -12.83 15.58
N ALA A 79 -12.90 -13.75 15.89
CA ALA A 79 -14.34 -13.48 15.82
C ALA A 79 -14.70 -12.27 16.70
N ARG A 80 -15.58 -11.39 16.19
CA ARG A 80 -16.03 -10.14 16.83
C ARG A 80 -14.92 -9.17 17.27
N SER A 81 -13.69 -9.36 16.82
CA SER A 81 -12.58 -8.50 17.21
C SER A 81 -12.36 -7.34 16.23
N MET A 82 -11.62 -6.35 16.71
CA MET A 82 -11.04 -5.27 15.92
C MET A 82 -9.51 -5.33 16.08
N ILE A 83 -8.79 -5.18 14.99
CA ILE A 83 -7.33 -5.12 14.98
C ILE A 83 -6.86 -3.79 14.41
N ARG A 84 -5.78 -3.25 14.97
CA ARG A 84 -5.06 -2.13 14.38
C ARG A 84 -3.86 -2.68 13.61
N SER A 85 -3.76 -2.33 12.34
CA SER A 85 -2.61 -2.65 11.51
C SER A 85 -1.90 -1.38 11.02
N GLU A 86 -0.62 -1.50 10.75
CA GLU A 86 0.23 -0.44 10.22
C GLU A 86 0.90 -0.93 8.94
N LEU A 87 0.38 -0.48 7.80
CA LEU A 87 0.92 -0.75 6.48
C LEU A 87 1.81 0.39 6.01
N ARG A 88 2.81 0.09 5.18
CA ARG A 88 3.84 1.02 4.72
C ARG A 88 4.01 0.94 3.21
N ILE A 89 4.38 2.08 2.66
CA ILE A 89 4.70 2.26 1.24
C ILE A 89 5.92 3.18 1.16
N CYS A 90 6.80 2.90 0.20
CA CYS A 90 7.98 3.71 -0.06
C CYS A 90 8.03 4.09 -1.55
N PRO A 91 7.95 5.38 -1.90
CA PRO A 91 8.20 5.82 -3.26
C PRO A 91 9.69 5.68 -3.60
N LEU A 92 9.98 5.10 -4.76
CA LEU A 92 11.32 4.96 -5.34
C LEU A 92 11.59 6.04 -6.41
N ALA A 93 10.54 6.52 -7.07
CA ALA A 93 10.61 7.59 -8.05
C ALA A 93 10.05 8.92 -7.50
N LYS A 94 10.58 10.04 -8.01
CA LYS A 94 10.02 11.37 -7.76
C LYS A 94 8.65 11.49 -8.40
N GLY A 95 7.72 12.13 -7.71
CA GLY A 95 6.36 12.30 -8.18
C GLY A 95 5.36 12.46 -7.05
N LYS A 96 4.09 12.46 -7.42
CA LYS A 96 2.96 12.54 -6.51
C LYS A 96 2.45 11.13 -6.21
N LEU A 97 2.59 10.70 -4.96
CA LEU A 97 2.04 9.44 -4.47
C LEU A 97 0.69 9.68 -3.77
N GLN A 98 -0.33 8.93 -4.19
CA GLN A 98 -1.66 8.91 -3.60
C GLN A 98 -1.98 7.50 -3.08
N ILE A 99 -2.27 7.41 -1.79
CA ILE A 99 -2.75 6.17 -1.16
C ILE A 99 -4.27 6.12 -1.33
N LEU A 100 -4.77 5.02 -1.87
CA LEU A 100 -6.17 4.82 -2.23
C LEU A 100 -6.89 3.85 -1.30
N GLY A 101 -6.17 2.87 -0.75
CA GLY A 101 -6.79 1.85 0.07
C GLY A 101 -5.82 0.78 0.51
N MET A 102 -6.36 -0.38 0.83
CA MET A 102 -5.60 -1.60 1.03
C MET A 102 -6.25 -2.77 0.32
N ARG A 103 -5.45 -3.79 0.02
CA ARG A 103 -5.92 -5.07 -0.48
C ARG A 103 -5.34 -6.19 0.36
N TYR A 104 -6.02 -7.31 0.33
CA TYR A 104 -5.62 -8.49 1.06
C TYR A 104 -6.30 -9.72 0.48
N LYS A 105 -5.70 -10.89 0.70
CA LYS A 105 -6.33 -12.17 0.42
C LYS A 105 -7.02 -12.71 1.67
N ILE A 106 -8.29 -13.04 1.54
CA ILE A 106 -9.05 -13.78 2.56
C ILE A 106 -8.80 -15.28 2.33
N PHE A 107 -8.32 -15.97 3.37
CA PHE A 107 -7.98 -17.40 3.32
C PHE A 107 -7.02 -17.78 2.17
N ASP A 108 -6.14 -16.86 1.75
CA ASP A 108 -5.20 -16.99 0.61
C ASP A 108 -5.86 -17.30 -0.75
N LYS A 109 -7.20 -17.17 -0.84
CA LYS A 109 -7.98 -17.55 -2.03
C LYS A 109 -8.56 -16.35 -2.75
N VAL A 110 -9.18 -15.43 -2.01
CA VAL A 110 -9.98 -14.35 -2.58
C VAL A 110 -9.32 -13.01 -2.30
N TRP A 111 -8.96 -12.28 -3.35
CA TRP A 111 -8.54 -10.89 -3.21
C TRP A 111 -9.74 -10.02 -2.86
N SER A 112 -9.59 -9.24 -1.80
CA SER A 112 -10.52 -8.21 -1.38
C SER A 112 -9.81 -6.87 -1.41
N TYR A 113 -10.51 -5.85 -1.90
CA TYR A 113 -10.06 -4.47 -1.94
C TYR A 113 -10.93 -3.65 -1.00
N HIS A 114 -10.28 -2.79 -0.22
CA HIS A 114 -10.95 -1.85 0.65
C HIS A 114 -10.38 -0.45 0.46
N GLU A 115 -11.22 0.45 -0.04
CA GLU A 115 -10.88 1.85 -0.26
C GLU A 115 -10.79 2.61 1.08
N PHE A 116 -9.87 3.57 1.16
CA PHE A 116 -9.76 4.45 2.32
C PHE A 116 -10.54 5.74 2.09
N THR A 117 -11.25 6.17 3.13
CA THR A 117 -11.80 7.52 3.15
C THR A 117 -10.72 8.48 3.63
N VAL A 118 -10.10 9.19 2.69
CA VAL A 118 -9.05 10.17 2.99
C VAL A 118 -9.70 11.51 3.37
N LEU A 119 -9.65 11.87 4.66
CA LEU A 119 -10.10 13.18 5.14
C LEU A 119 -9.02 14.25 4.89
N GLY A 120 -8.83 14.63 3.62
CA GLY A 120 -7.91 15.69 3.22
C GLY A 120 -6.63 15.22 2.53
N PRO A 121 -5.70 16.12 2.21
CA PRO A 121 -4.48 15.76 1.47
C PRO A 121 -3.46 15.02 2.33
N LEU A 122 -2.78 14.03 1.74
CA LEU A 122 -1.70 13.28 2.38
C LEU A 122 -0.52 14.21 2.77
N LEU A 123 0.06 13.92 3.93
CA LEU A 123 1.09 14.72 4.55
C LEU A 123 2.40 14.73 3.75
N GLN A 124 2.61 15.82 3.01
CA GLN A 124 3.87 16.56 2.79
C GLN A 124 3.65 17.46 1.58
N LYS A 125 3.01 18.61 1.79
CA LYS A 125 2.62 19.49 0.68
C LYS A 125 3.71 20.46 0.25
N THR A 126 4.68 20.79 1.12
CA THR A 126 5.64 21.87 0.83
C THR A 126 7.08 21.39 0.86
N GLN A 127 7.94 22.02 0.06
CA GLN A 127 9.40 21.83 0.11
C GLN A 127 9.96 22.13 1.51
N SER A 128 9.40 23.12 2.22
CA SER A 128 9.80 23.49 3.58
C SER A 128 9.58 22.37 4.59
N GLN A 129 8.44 21.66 4.53
CA GLN A 129 8.13 20.55 5.43
C GLN A 129 9.09 19.36 5.23
N ARG A 130 9.51 19.11 3.99
CA ARG A 130 10.49 18.07 3.66
C ARG A 130 11.90 18.43 4.14
N ALA A 131 12.31 19.69 3.95
CA ALA A 131 13.63 20.18 4.37
C ALA A 131 13.79 20.19 5.91
N ASN A 132 12.74 20.54 6.65
CA ASN A 132 12.80 20.68 8.10
C ASN A 132 12.42 19.41 8.87
N ARG A 133 12.11 18.30 8.17
CA ARG A 133 11.52 17.07 8.76
C ARG A 133 10.26 17.37 9.60
N GLU A 134 9.56 18.45 9.28
CA GLU A 134 8.35 18.85 9.99
C GLU A 134 7.20 17.93 9.56
N ARG A 135 6.74 17.10 10.50
CA ARG A 135 5.54 16.29 10.30
C ARG A 135 4.34 17.23 10.43
N GLY A 136 3.69 17.55 9.32
CA GLY A 136 2.39 18.23 9.38
C GLY A 136 1.36 17.40 10.17
N LYS A 137 0.17 17.96 10.42
CA LYS A 137 -0.90 17.26 11.16
C LYS A 137 -1.24 15.91 10.52
N SER A 138 -1.05 14.82 11.28
CA SER A 138 -1.37 13.46 10.83
C SER A 138 -2.86 13.33 10.56
N TYR A 139 -3.25 13.42 9.30
CA TYR A 139 -4.56 12.94 8.86
C TYR A 139 -4.52 11.42 8.93
N ILE A 140 -5.30 10.86 9.86
CA ILE A 140 -5.42 9.42 9.99
C ILE A 140 -6.20 8.94 8.76
N LEU A 141 -5.56 8.13 7.93
CA LEU A 141 -6.26 7.34 6.94
C LEU A 141 -7.11 6.30 7.69
N LEU A 142 -8.43 6.49 7.66
CA LEU A 142 -9.36 5.57 8.28
C LEU A 142 -9.95 4.67 7.21
N SER A 143 -9.87 3.38 7.48
CA SER A 143 -10.60 2.33 6.81
C SER A 143 -11.68 1.86 7.77
N LYS A 144 -12.95 1.96 7.37
CA LYS A 144 -14.07 1.36 8.12
C LYS A 144 -14.51 0.11 7.37
N ILE A 145 -14.11 -1.06 7.85
CA ILE A 145 -14.61 -2.33 7.31
C ILE A 145 -15.89 -2.71 8.05
N GLY A 146 -17.03 -2.44 7.41
CA GLY A 146 -18.38 -2.76 7.90
C GLY A 146 -19.02 -1.65 8.73
N ASP A 147 -20.35 -1.55 8.66
CA ASP A 147 -21.16 -0.74 9.58
C ASP A 147 -21.33 -1.40 10.95
#